data_AF-A0A1G2UYL8-F1
#
_entry.id   AF-A0A1G2UYL8-F1
#
_cell.length_a   1.000
_cell.length_b   1.000
_cell.length_c   1.000
_cell.angle_alpha   90.00
_cell.angle_beta   90.00
_cell.angle_gamma   90.00
#
_symmetry.space_group_name_H-M   'P 1'
#
loop_
_entity.id
_entity.type
_entity.pdbx_description
1 polymer ?
#
loop_
_entity_poly.entity_id
_entity_poly.type
_entity_poly.pdbx_seq_one_letter_code
_entity_poly.pdbx_strand_id
1 'polypeptide(L)'
;MQSETISPRPLIGLIPIGIPRPSHILLRDGDSVIGGFGKHEIELTAGRIVRFMVEVKNDFWAKFTLLELNDFYKRKGWNPSEILDGLTGAWVDMASIFTGANETDIFLVSFLDGKFAITEEFVRRCAGENGKNVRR
;
A
#
# COMPACT_ATOMS: atom_id res chain seq x y z
N MET A 1 -22.92 10.77 -34.74
CA MET A 1 -21.80 10.19 -33.99
C MET A 1 -21.89 10.73 -32.57
N GLN A 2 -22.35 9.90 -31.63
CA GLN A 2 -22.43 10.28 -30.22
C GLN A 2 -21.12 9.88 -29.56
N SER A 3 -20.40 10.86 -29.04
CA SER A 3 -19.19 10.66 -28.25
C SER A 3 -19.60 10.15 -26.88
N GLU A 4 -19.52 8.85 -26.65
CA GLU A 4 -19.71 8.29 -25.31
C GLU A 4 -18.61 8.82 -24.39
N THR A 5 -19.03 9.64 -23.43
CA THR A 5 -18.16 10.11 -22.35
C THR A 5 -17.90 8.91 -21.46
N ILE A 6 -16.72 8.29 -21.60
CA ILE A 6 -16.28 7.20 -20.72
C ILE A 6 -16.10 7.81 -19.32
N SER A 7 -17.13 7.67 -18.48
CA SER A 7 -17.02 7.96 -17.06
C SER A 7 -15.97 7.01 -16.46
N PRO A 8 -14.90 7.51 -15.82
CA PRO A 8 -13.91 6.64 -15.20
C PRO A 8 -14.61 5.85 -14.09
N ARG A 9 -14.79 4.54 -14.32
CA ARG A 9 -15.22 3.63 -13.26
C ARG A 9 -14.20 3.75 -12.13
N PRO A 10 -14.61 4.00 -10.88
CA PRO A 10 -13.68 3.93 -9.76
C PRO A 10 -13.07 2.53 -9.76
N LEU A 11 -11.74 2.47 -9.77
CA LEU A 11 -11.02 1.22 -9.54
C LEU A 11 -11.47 0.72 -8.16
N ILE A 12 -12.26 -0.35 -8.15
CA ILE A 12 -12.83 -0.94 -6.94
C ILE A 12 -11.66 -1.26 -5.99
N GLY A 13 -11.68 -0.71 -4.78
CA GLY A 13 -10.67 -0.94 -3.74
C GLY A 13 -9.53 0.08 -3.63
N LEU A 14 -9.56 1.19 -4.38
CA LEU A 14 -8.67 2.33 -4.15
C LEU A 14 -9.25 3.29 -3.11
N ILE A 15 -8.43 3.70 -2.16
CA ILE A 15 -8.79 4.77 -1.22
C ILE A 15 -8.84 6.10 -1.98
N PRO A 16 -9.91 6.90 -1.80
CA PRO A 16 -9.94 8.25 -2.32
C PRO A 16 -8.76 9.09 -1.79
N ILE A 17 -8.05 9.74 -2.71
CA ILE A 17 -6.87 10.56 -2.38
C ILE A 17 -7.30 11.78 -1.56
N GLY A 18 -6.51 12.13 -0.55
CA GLY A 18 -6.77 13.28 0.31
C GLY A 18 -7.73 12.99 1.47
N ILE A 19 -8.02 11.72 1.74
CA ILE A 19 -8.67 11.31 2.99
C ILE A 19 -7.61 11.22 4.11
N PRO A 20 -7.89 11.78 5.30
CA PRO A 20 -7.02 11.62 6.48
C PRO A 20 -6.84 10.14 6.82
N ARG A 21 -5.65 9.76 7.25
CA ARG A 21 -5.40 8.40 7.74
C ARG A 21 -6.32 8.10 8.93
N PRO A 22 -6.91 6.89 9.01
CA PRO A 22 -7.60 6.47 10.22
C PRO A 22 -6.64 6.47 11.42
N SER A 23 -7.00 7.19 12.48
CA SER A 23 -6.17 7.38 13.68
C SER A 23 -5.86 6.08 14.44
N HIS A 24 -6.57 4.99 14.15
CA HIS A 24 -6.45 3.69 14.82
C HIS A 24 -5.33 2.79 14.28
N ILE A 25 -4.64 3.14 13.19
CA ILE A 25 -3.45 2.37 12.77
C ILE A 25 -2.31 2.68 13.74
N LEU A 26 -1.91 1.68 14.52
CA LEU A 26 -0.85 1.77 15.52
C LEU A 26 0.44 1.15 14.98
N LEU A 27 1.56 1.82 15.24
CA LEU A 27 2.91 1.33 14.93
C LEU A 27 3.60 0.85 16.21
N ARG A 28 4.39 -0.22 16.12
CA ARG A 28 5.27 -0.69 17.20
C ARG A 28 6.52 0.18 17.32
N ASP A 29 7.21 0.06 18.46
CA ASP A 29 8.59 0.53 18.63
C ASP A 29 9.49 -0.21 17.63
N GLY A 30 9.79 0.43 16.50
CA GLY A 30 10.43 -0.20 15.33
C GLY A 30 9.69 0.00 14.00
N ASP A 31 8.64 0.82 13.99
CA ASP A 31 7.92 1.27 12.77
C ASP A 31 7.25 0.15 11.98
N SER A 32 6.94 -0.99 12.62
CA SER A 32 6.09 -2.05 12.04
C SER A 32 4.62 -1.87 12.42
N VAL A 33 3.70 -2.23 11.53
CA VAL A 33 2.27 -2.34 11.88
C VAL A 33 2.02 -3.56 12.76
N ILE A 34 0.99 -3.48 13.61
CA ILE A 34 0.64 -4.58 14.52
C ILE A 34 -0.34 -5.54 13.83
N GLY A 35 0.18 -6.67 13.34
CA GLY A 35 -0.65 -7.73 12.78
C GLY A 35 -1.23 -7.39 11.40
N GLY A 36 -1.94 -8.36 10.79
CA GLY A 36 -2.67 -8.21 9.53
C GLY A 36 -1.98 -8.82 8.31
N PHE A 37 -0.65 -8.75 8.22
CA PHE A 37 0.10 -9.28 7.07
C PHE A 37 0.70 -10.67 7.32
N GLY A 38 0.97 -11.04 8.58
CA GLY A 38 1.39 -12.39 8.96
C GLY A 38 2.87 -12.72 8.71
N LYS A 39 3.64 -11.77 8.16
CA LYS A 39 5.10 -11.83 8.02
C LYS A 39 5.71 -10.52 8.54
N HIS A 40 6.74 -10.63 9.36
CA HIS A 40 7.33 -9.48 10.05
C HIS A 40 7.90 -8.44 9.07
N GLU A 41 8.53 -8.89 7.99
CA GLU A 41 9.12 -8.04 6.97
C GLU A 41 8.06 -7.19 6.26
N ILE A 42 6.90 -7.80 5.98
CA ILE A 42 5.77 -7.11 5.34
C ILE A 42 5.14 -6.11 6.31
N GLU A 43 5.00 -6.49 7.59
CA GLU A 43 4.52 -5.57 8.64
C GLU A 43 5.46 -4.37 8.83
N LEU A 44 6.77 -4.59 8.71
CA LEU A 44 7.77 -3.53 8.77
C LEU A 44 7.67 -2.59 7.56
N THR A 45 7.65 -3.12 6.34
CA THR A 45 7.49 -2.31 5.13
C THR A 45 6.18 -1.54 5.14
N ALA A 46 5.08 -2.17 5.55
CA ALA A 46 3.78 -1.51 5.68
C ALA A 46 3.83 -0.35 6.68
N GLY A 47 4.43 -0.56 7.86
CA GLY A 47 4.55 0.50 8.85
C GLY A 47 5.47 1.64 8.42
N ARG A 48 6.53 1.37 7.65
CA ARG A 48 7.37 2.40 7.02
C ARG A 48 6.58 3.23 5.99
N ILE A 49 5.68 2.62 5.21
CA ILE A 49 4.78 3.35 4.30
C ILE A 49 3.78 4.20 5.08
N VAL A 50 3.19 3.67 6.16
CA VAL A 50 2.32 4.46 7.06
C VAL A 50 3.08 5.67 7.59
N ARG A 51 4.32 5.48 8.05
CA ARG A 51 5.19 6.56 8.53
C ARG A 51 5.49 7.60 7.46
N PHE A 52 5.73 7.17 6.23
CA PHE A 52 5.89 8.07 5.08
C PHE A 52 4.65 8.93 4.85
N MET A 53 3.45 8.35 4.94
CA MET A 53 2.21 9.10 4.76
C MET A 53 2.00 10.14 5.86
N VAL A 54 2.29 9.78 7.12
CA VAL A 54 2.25 10.70 8.27
C VAL A 54 3.21 11.87 8.08
N GLU A 55 4.50 11.58 7.80
CA GLU A 55 5.55 12.60 7.84
C GLU A 55 5.73 13.39 6.55
N VAL A 56 5.46 12.79 5.40
CA VAL A 56 5.72 13.39 4.07
C VAL A 56 4.43 13.82 3.39
N LYS A 57 3.32 13.12 3.64
CA LYS A 57 2.02 13.40 3.01
C LYS A 57 1.02 14.05 3.99
N ASN A 58 1.51 14.63 5.09
CA ASN A 58 0.72 15.36 6.10
C ASN A 58 -0.43 14.52 6.70
N ASP A 59 -0.19 13.22 6.93
CA ASP A 59 -1.18 12.27 7.47
C ASP A 59 -2.39 12.04 6.55
N PHE A 60 -2.22 12.23 5.24
CA PHE A 60 -3.20 11.90 4.22
C PHE A 60 -2.76 10.70 3.37
N TRP A 61 -3.72 9.90 2.95
CA TRP A 61 -3.51 8.91 1.90
C TRP A 61 -3.39 9.61 0.54
N ALA A 62 -2.18 9.65 0.01
CA ALA A 62 -1.86 10.35 -1.22
C ALA A 62 -1.08 9.47 -2.18
N LYS A 63 -1.18 9.79 -3.48
CA LYS A 63 -0.27 9.23 -4.48
C LYS A 63 1.17 9.64 -4.18
N PHE A 64 2.10 8.74 -4.46
CA PHE A 64 3.52 8.98 -4.28
C PHE A 64 4.35 8.33 -5.37
N THR A 65 5.57 8.81 -5.57
CA THR A 65 6.54 8.15 -6.46
C THR A 65 7.50 7.27 -5.65
N LEU A 66 8.13 6.29 -6.31
CA LEU A 66 9.20 5.53 -5.66
C LEU A 66 10.40 6.41 -5.30
N LEU A 67 10.63 7.50 -6.04
CA LEU A 67 11.67 8.46 -5.70
C LEU A 67 11.41 9.15 -4.37
N GLU A 68 10.18 9.65 -4.15
CA GLU A 68 9.78 10.26 -2.87
C GLU A 68 9.94 9.28 -1.70
N LEU A 69 9.53 8.03 -1.89
CA LEU A 69 9.63 7.00 -0.86
C LEU A 69 11.09 6.58 -0.62
N ASN A 70 11.91 6.48 -1.67
CA ASN A 70 13.34 6.18 -1.58
C ASN A 70 14.11 7.28 -0.84
N ASP A 71 13.83 8.54 -1.14
CA ASP A 71 14.44 9.67 -0.43
C ASP A 71 14.01 9.70 1.04
N PHE A 72 12.78 9.30 1.36
CA PHE A 72 12.35 9.11 2.73
C PHE A 72 13.12 7.98 3.44
N TYR A 73 13.29 6.81 2.82
CA TYR A 73 14.06 5.70 3.38
C TYR A 73 15.50 6.11 3.67
N LYS A 74 16.17 6.80 2.73
CA LYS A 74 17.53 7.31 2.92
C LYS A 74 17.63 8.27 4.11
N ARG A 75 16.67 9.21 4.25
CA ARG A 75 16.62 10.14 5.40
C ARG A 75 16.45 9.43 6.74
N LYS A 76 15.77 8.28 6.75
CA LYS A 76 15.56 7.45 7.95
C LYS A 76 16.71 6.46 8.22
N GLY A 77 17.69 6.35 7.31
CA GLY A 77 18.75 5.36 7.40
C GLY A 77 18.29 3.93 7.15
N TRP A 78 17.13 3.75 6.52
CA TRP A 78 16.62 2.42 6.14
C TRP A 78 17.15 2.00 4.77
N ASN A 79 17.20 0.69 4.54
CA ASN A 79 17.69 0.11 3.30
C ASN A 79 16.67 0.28 2.16
N PRO A 80 16.98 1.04 1.10
CA PRO A 80 16.03 1.24 0.00
C PRO A 80 15.76 -0.02 -0.83
N SER A 81 16.56 -1.08 -0.72
CA SER A 81 16.26 -2.33 -1.43
C SER A 81 15.01 -3.04 -0.88
N GLU A 82 14.57 -2.69 0.33
CA GLU A 82 13.42 -3.30 1.03
C GLU A 82 12.13 -2.48 0.87
N ILE A 83 12.15 -1.43 0.06
CA ILE A 83 11.12 -0.37 -0.01
C ILE A 83 9.71 -0.86 -0.35
N LEU A 84 9.59 -2.04 -0.97
CA LEU A 84 8.33 -2.65 -1.37
C LEU A 84 8.21 -4.12 -0.94
N ASP A 85 9.09 -4.60 -0.05
CA ASP A 85 9.20 -6.02 0.29
C ASP A 85 7.86 -6.60 0.76
N GLY A 86 7.37 -7.56 -0.02
CA GLY A 86 6.11 -8.28 0.20
C GLY A 86 4.83 -7.45 0.07
N LEU A 87 4.91 -6.19 -0.36
CA LEU A 87 3.73 -5.35 -0.64
C LEU A 87 3.37 -5.28 -2.11
N THR A 88 4.33 -5.57 -3.00
CA THR A 88 4.02 -5.88 -4.39
C THR A 88 3.55 -7.33 -4.46
N GLY A 89 2.23 -7.54 -4.31
CA GLY A 89 1.61 -8.78 -4.78
C GLY A 89 1.98 -9.01 -6.26
N ALA A 90 1.99 -10.27 -6.69
CA ALA A 90 2.37 -10.64 -8.05
C ALA A 90 1.60 -9.81 -9.10
N TRP A 91 2.29 -8.88 -9.75
CA TRP A 91 1.88 -8.29 -11.01
C TRP A 91 2.94 -8.66 -12.03
N VAL A 92 2.71 -9.81 -12.65
CA VAL A 92 3.45 -10.28 -13.81
C VAL A 92 2.75 -9.67 -15.03
N ASP A 93 3.37 -8.68 -15.66
CA ASP A 93 3.23 -8.59 -17.11
C ASP A 93 4.42 -9.38 -17.69
N MET A 94 4.09 -10.52 -18.28
CA MET A 94 4.96 -11.53 -18.89
C MET A 94 5.98 -12.27 -17.98
N ALA A 95 5.70 -13.56 -17.78
CA ALA A 95 6.65 -14.64 -17.51
C ALA A 95 7.52 -14.57 -16.22
N SER A 96 6.92 -14.73 -15.04
CA SER A 96 7.58 -15.51 -13.96
C SER A 96 6.66 -15.86 -12.80
N ILE A 97 6.73 -17.13 -12.40
CA ILE A 97 6.05 -17.76 -11.27
C ILE A 97 6.75 -17.34 -9.98
N PHE A 98 6.05 -16.77 -8.99
CA PHE A 98 6.38 -16.93 -7.56
C PHE A 98 5.14 -16.76 -6.68
N THR A 99 4.96 -17.73 -5.78
CA THR A 99 3.86 -17.89 -4.82
C THR A 99 4.19 -17.19 -3.51
N GLY A 100 3.28 -16.35 -2.99
CA GLY A 100 3.51 -15.75 -1.66
C GLY A 100 2.44 -14.82 -1.11
N ALA A 101 1.64 -14.17 -1.94
CA ALA A 101 0.39 -13.53 -1.54
C ALA A 101 -0.76 -14.39 -2.09
N ASN A 102 -1.83 -14.60 -1.32
CA ASN A 102 -3.07 -15.08 -1.92
C ASN A 102 -3.36 -14.17 -3.11
N GLU A 103 -3.69 -14.75 -4.28
CA GLU A 103 -3.80 -14.08 -5.61
C GLU A 103 -4.74 -12.85 -5.68
N THR A 104 -5.29 -12.39 -4.55
CA THR A 104 -6.31 -11.35 -4.45
C THR A 104 -5.93 -10.14 -3.60
N ASP A 105 -4.85 -10.17 -2.82
CA ASP A 105 -4.49 -9.04 -1.94
C ASP A 105 -3.58 -8.03 -2.67
N ILE A 106 -4.19 -7.06 -3.36
CA ILE A 106 -3.47 -5.92 -3.94
C ILE A 106 -3.33 -4.84 -2.87
N PHE A 107 -2.11 -4.52 -2.46
CA PHE A 107 -1.83 -3.49 -1.45
C PHE A 107 -1.43 -2.14 -2.04
N LEU A 108 -0.88 -2.15 -3.26
CA LEU A 108 -0.42 -0.97 -3.98
C LEU A 108 -0.88 -1.05 -5.44
N VAL A 109 -1.28 0.08 -6.00
CA VAL A 109 -1.62 0.23 -7.42
C VAL A 109 -0.64 1.21 -8.06
N SER A 110 -0.03 0.81 -9.16
CA SER A 110 0.77 1.68 -10.01
C SER A 110 -0.11 2.37 -11.06
N PHE A 111 0.21 3.63 -11.36
CA PHE A 111 -0.45 4.43 -12.36
C PHE A 111 0.49 4.69 -13.53
N LEU A 112 -0.07 4.99 -14.70
CA LEU A 112 0.70 5.30 -15.91
C LEU A 112 1.59 6.55 -15.77
N ASP A 113 1.31 7.43 -14.80
CA ASP A 113 2.16 8.58 -14.47
C ASP A 113 3.35 8.24 -13.56
N GLY A 114 3.62 6.96 -13.33
CA GLY A 114 4.72 6.47 -12.50
C GLY A 114 4.49 6.62 -10.99
N LYS A 115 3.26 6.96 -10.57
CA LYS A 115 2.89 7.06 -9.16
C LYS A 115 2.27 5.77 -8.66
N PHE A 116 2.31 5.62 -7.35
CA PHE A 116 1.71 4.53 -6.59
C PHE A 116 0.64 5.12 -5.66
N ALA A 117 -0.42 4.35 -5.41
CA ALA A 117 -1.35 4.59 -4.32
C ALA A 117 -1.58 3.31 -3.54
N ILE A 118 -1.87 3.45 -2.26
CA ILE A 118 -2.30 2.34 -1.40
C ILE A 118 -3.76 1.98 -1.68
N THR A 119 -4.11 0.72 -1.44
CA THR A 119 -5.48 0.22 -1.54
C THR A 119 -6.20 0.24 -0.19
N GLU A 120 -7.52 0.06 -0.23
CA GLU A 120 -8.35 -0.17 0.96
C GLU A 120 -7.89 -1.41 1.72
N GLU A 121 -7.49 -2.47 0.99
CA GLU A 121 -7.00 -3.71 1.60
C GLU A 121 -5.73 -3.48 2.41
N PHE A 122 -4.79 -2.66 1.91
CA PHE A 122 -3.59 -2.30 2.68
C PHE A 122 -3.95 -1.64 4.00
N VAL A 123 -4.88 -0.67 3.96
CA VAL A 123 -5.32 0.05 5.17
C VAL A 123 -6.05 -0.86 6.14
N ARG A 124 -6.91 -1.74 5.61
CA ARG A 124 -7.61 -2.76 6.40
C ARG A 124 -6.62 -3.67 7.15
N ARG A 125 -5.60 -4.18 6.44
CA ARG A 125 -4.55 -5.00 7.08
C ARG A 125 -3.75 -4.21 8.11
N CYS A 126 -3.40 -2.96 7.83
CA CYS A 126 -2.71 -2.08 8.79
C CYS A 126 -3.55 -1.81 10.05
N ALA A 127 -4.88 -1.84 9.95
CA ALA A 127 -5.80 -1.73 11.09
C ALA A 127 -5.95 -3.04 11.89
N GLY A 128 -5.25 -4.12 11.49
CA GLY A 128 -5.33 -5.43 12.15
C GLY A 128 -6.54 -6.28 11.74
N GLU A 129 -7.30 -5.83 10.75
CA GLU A 129 -8.40 -6.63 10.18
C GLU A 129 -7.81 -7.73 9.29
N ASN A 130 -7.77 -8.96 9.79
CA ASN A 130 -7.41 -10.11 8.99
C ASN A 130 -8.48 -10.33 7.92
N GLY A 131 -8.08 -10.51 6.65
CA GLY A 131 -8.95 -10.78 5.50
C GLY A 131 -9.71 -12.12 5.52
N LYS A 132 -10.13 -12.58 6.70
CA LYS A 132 -11.09 -13.67 6.83
C LYS A 132 -12.45 -13.15 6.39
N ASN A 133 -12.87 -13.60 5.22
CA ASN A 133 -14.27 -13.69 4.82
C ASN A 133 -15.16 -13.97 6.04
N VAL A 134 -16.02 -13.01 6.36
CA VAL A 134 -17.31 -13.29 7.00
C VAL A 134 -18.03 -14.22 6.03
N ARG A 135 -17.87 -15.53 6.22
CA ARG A 135 -18.81 -16.50 5.64
C ARG A 135 -20.14 -16.23 6.33
N ARG A 136 -21.08 -15.61 5.60
CA ARG A 136 -22.50 -15.74 5.91
C ARG A 136 -22.91 -17.20 5.80
#